data_AF-A0A6A4PNM3-F1
#
_entry.id   AF-A0A6A4PNM3-F1
#
_cell.length_a   1.000
_cell.length_b   1.000
_cell.length_c   1.000
_cell.angle_alpha   90.00
_cell.angle_beta   90.00
_cell.angle_gamma   90.00
#
_symmetry.space_group_name_H-M   'P 1'
#
loop_
_entity.id
_entity.type
_entity.pdbx_description
1 polymer ?
#
loop_
_entity_poly.entity_id
_entity_poly.type
_entity_poly.pdbx_seq_one_letter_code
_entity_poly.pdbx_strand_id
1 'polypeptide(L)' 'MAEARTCKFKSQRYRGSCHRNTNCATICVGEGFTVGKCHGFLFKCWCKSHA' A
#
# COMPACT_ATOMS: atom_id res chain seq x y z
N MET A 1 18.18 -16.72 2.12
CA MET A 1 16.85 -16.18 1.81
C MET A 1 16.90 -14.70 2.10
N ALA A 2 17.15 -13.85 1.10
CA ALA A 2 17.01 -12.41 1.30
C ALA A 2 15.52 -12.13 1.42
N GLU A 3 15.00 -11.99 2.63
CA GLU A 3 13.66 -11.46 2.83
C GLU A 3 13.68 -10.06 2.24
N ALA A 4 13.17 -9.91 1.02
CA ALA A 4 13.01 -8.62 0.37
C ALA A 4 12.37 -7.68 1.39
N ARG A 5 13.14 -6.69 1.85
CA ARG A 5 12.72 -5.76 2.90
C ARG A 5 11.48 -5.07 2.40
N THR A 6 10.32 -5.57 2.82
CA THR A 6 9.03 -5.04 2.39
C THR A 6 8.78 -3.78 3.19
N CYS A 7 9.26 -2.65 2.67
CA CYS A 7 9.06 -1.36 3.29
C CYS A 7 7.58 -1.01 3.19
N LYS A 8 6.90 -0.88 4.34
CA LYS A 8 5.48 -0.53 4.39
C LYS A 8 5.34 0.98 4.49
N PHE A 9 4.80 1.62 3.46
CA PHE A 9 4.57 3.05 3.43
C PHE A 9 3.07 3.36 3.51
N LYS A 10 2.70 4.36 4.31
CA LYS A 10 1.32 4.84 4.35
C LYS A 10 1.13 5.80 3.17
N SER A 11 0.28 5.43 2.23
CA SER A 11 -0.07 6.28 1.08
C SER A 11 -0.56 7.64 1.56
N GLN A 12 0.05 8.71 1.08
CA GLN A 12 -0.36 10.09 1.42
C GLN A 12 -1.56 10.53 0.58
N ARG A 13 -1.67 10.00 -0.64
CA ARG A 13 -2.81 10.24 -1.54
C ARG A 13 -4.09 9.51 -1.17
N TYR A 14 -4.00 8.40 -0.42
CA TYR A 14 -5.20 7.66 -0.01
C TYR A 14 -5.87 8.32 1.18
N ARG A 15 -7.01 8.97 0.95
CA ARG A 15 -7.78 9.66 1.98
C ARG A 15 -9.13 8.96 2.15
N GLY A 16 -9.33 8.31 3.30
CA GLY A 16 -10.55 7.59 3.65
C GLY A 16 -10.36 6.10 3.92
N SER A 17 -11.48 5.39 4.08
CA SER A 17 -11.53 3.96 4.37
C SER A 17 -11.28 3.13 3.11
N CYS A 18 -10.32 2.23 3.20
CA CYS A 18 -9.86 1.37 2.13
C CYS A 18 -10.86 0.22 1.91
N HIS A 19 -11.79 0.43 0.97
CA HIS A 19 -12.83 -0.55 0.66
C HIS A 19 -12.42 -1.50 -0.48
N ARG A 20 -11.50 -1.06 -1.36
CA ARG A 20 -10.96 -1.88 -2.46
C ARG A 20 -9.44 -1.88 -2.45
N ASN A 21 -8.86 -3.06 -2.28
CA ASN A 21 -7.42 -3.28 -2.40
C ASN A 21 -6.86 -2.85 -3.76
N THR A 22 -7.62 -3.04 -4.84
CA THR A 22 -7.22 -2.65 -6.20
C THR A 22 -7.00 -1.14 -6.32
N ASN A 23 -7.88 -0.32 -5.73
CA ASN A 23 -7.73 1.13 -5.74
C ASN A 23 -6.49 1.58 -4.93
N CYS A 24 -6.27 0.94 -3.78
CA CYS A 24 -5.06 1.13 -2.99
C CYS A 24 -3.79 0.75 -3.78
N ALA A 25 -3.80 -0.39 -4.49
CA ALA A 25 -2.68 -0.82 -5.32
C ALA A 25 -2.40 0.18 -6.47
N THR A 26 -3.42 0.67 -7.18
CA THR A 26 -3.25 1.67 -8.24
C THR A 26 -2.61 2.96 -7.71
N ILE A 27 -3.02 3.44 -6.54
CA ILE A 27 -2.43 4.62 -5.91
C ILE A 27 -0.98 4.38 -5.51
N CYS A 28 -0.69 3.24 -4.89
CA CYS A 28 0.67 2.85 -4.53
C CYS A 28 1.59 2.76 -5.74
N VAL A 29 1.11 2.18 -6.86
CA VAL A 29 1.85 2.14 -8.13
C VAL A 29 2.11 3.54 -8.69
N GLY A 30 1.13 4.44 -8.63
CA GLY A 30 1.32 5.85 -9.01
C GLY A 30 2.26 6.63 -8.07
N GLU A 31 2.48 6.17 -6.84
CA GLU A 31 3.47 6.73 -5.91
C GLU A 31 4.87 6.08 -6.04
N GLY A 32 5.04 5.11 -6.95
CA GLY A 32 6.32 4.42 -7.19
C GLY A 32 6.52 3.13 -6.37
N PHE A 33 5.47 2.62 -5.73
CA PHE A 33 5.49 1.35 -5.00
C PHE A 33 4.95 0.20 -5.86
N THR A 34 5.42 -1.02 -5.64
CA THR A 34 5.03 -2.18 -6.48
C THR A 34 3.71 -2.81 -6.06
N VAL A 35 3.32 -2.70 -4.78
CA VAL A 35 2.13 -3.35 -4.24
C VAL A 35 1.42 -2.46 -3.23
N GLY A 36 0.10 -2.61 -3.09
CA GLY A 36 -0.70 -1.95 -2.07
C GLY A 36 -1.79 -2.86 -1.54
N LYS A 37 -2.06 -2.83 -0.23
CA LYS A 37 -3.21 -3.52 0.36
C LYS A 37 -3.89 -2.71 1.45
N CYS A 38 -5.21 -2.85 1.56
CA CYS A 38 -5.93 -2.36 2.72
C CYS A 38 -5.54 -3.20 3.95
N HIS A 39 -5.20 -2.54 5.06
CA HIS A 39 -4.84 -3.22 6.29
C HIS A 39 -5.24 -2.42 7.54
N GLY A 40 -5.65 -3.14 8.59
CA GLY A 40 -6.03 -2.60 9.88
C GLY A 40 -7.53 -2.33 10.04
N PHE A 41 -7.93 -2.08 11.29
CA PHE A 41 -9.33 -1.84 11.71
C PHE A 41 -9.95 -0.57 11.11
N LEU A 42 -9.10 0.42 10.78
CA LEU A 42 -9.50 1.66 10.13
C LEU A 42 -9.51 1.55 8.59
N PHE A 43 -9.29 0.35 8.04
CA PHE A 43 -9.11 0.12 6.60
C PHE A 43 -8.14 1.15 6.00
N LYS A 44 -6.88 1.20 6.46
CA LYS A 44 -5.91 2.14 5.87
C LYS A 44 -5.21 1.46 4.71
N CYS A 45 -5.00 2.20 3.63
CA CYS A 45 -4.17 1.74 2.53
C CYS A 45 -2.70 1.74 2.95
N TRP A 46 -2.03 0.59 2.76
CA TRP A 46 -0.60 0.42 3.00
C TRP A 46 0.07 -0.01 1.71
N CYS A 47 0.96 0.82 1.21
CA CYS A 47 1.84 0.51 0.10
C CYS A 47 3.03 -0.31 0.58
N LYS A 48 3.52 -1.20 -0.27
CA LYS A 48 4.83 -1.81 -0.09
C LYS A 48 5.61 -1.73 -1.38
N SER A 49 6.89 -1.43 -1.24
CA SER A 49 7.87 -1.62 -2.29
C SER A 49 8.62 -2.92 -2.02
N HIS A 50 8.91 -3.66 -3.08
CA HIS A 50 9.96 -4.66 -3.07
C HIS A 50 11.26 -3.91 -3.39
N ALA A 51 12.20 -3.92 -2.44
CA ALA A 51 13.59 -3.56 -2.70
C ALA A 51 14.35 -4.82 -3.14
#